data_AF-A0A7K0X0S0-F1
#
_entry.id   AF-A0A7K0X0S0-F1
#
_cell.length_a   1.000
_cell.length_b   1.000
_cell.length_c   1.000
_cell.angle_alpha   90.00
_cell.angle_beta   90.00
_cell.angle_gamma   90.00
#
_symmetry.space_group_name_H-M   'P 1'
#
loop_
_entity.id
_entity.type
_entity.pdbx_description
1 polymer ?
#
loop_
_entity_poly.entity_id
_entity_poly.type
_entity_poly.pdbx_seq_one_letter_code
_entity_poly.pdbx_strand_id
1 'polypeptide(L)' 'MVSVLERWEASGGHWEVLVQRGDWIEVALVNCDGEQMSRVSSPRTSVLRSYLDGRRVSTD' A
#
# COMPACT_ATOMS: atom_id res chain seq x y z
N MET A 1 -3.06 -0.35 -8.64
CA MET A 1 -2.46 -0.38 -7.29
C MET A 1 -1.74 0.91 -6.98
N VAL A 2 -0.65 1.27 -7.66
CA VAL A 2 0.11 2.51 -7.37
C VAL A 2 -0.80 3.75 -7.28
N SER A 3 -1.62 4.02 -8.31
CA SER A 3 -2.55 5.15 -8.28
C SER A 3 -3.63 5.08 -7.19
N VAL A 4 -3.90 3.89 -6.63
CA VAL A 4 -4.79 3.75 -5.47
C VAL A 4 -4.08 4.20 -4.20
N LEU A 5 -2.82 3.80 -4.02
CA LEU A 5 -1.99 4.20 -2.88
C LEU A 5 -1.71 5.70 -2.92
N GLU A 6 -1.32 6.25 -4.07
CA GLU A 6 -1.07 7.69 -4.25
C GLU A 6 -2.31 8.52 -3.93
N ARG A 7 -3.49 8.10 -4.43
CA ARG A 7 -4.76 8.79 -4.13
C ARG A 7 -5.15 8.68 -2.66
N TRP A 8 -4.85 7.55 -2.02
CA TRP A 8 -5.12 7.34 -0.61
C TRP A 8 -4.24 8.25 0.26
N GLU A 9 -2.94 8.28 -0.01
CA GLU A 9 -1.98 9.20 0.63
C GLU A 9 -2.38 10.67 0.43
N ALA A 10 -2.77 11.05 -0.80
CA ALA A 10 -3.25 12.40 -1.09
C ALA A 10 -4.54 12.77 -0.34
N SER A 11 -5.31 11.78 0.12
CA SER A 11 -6.51 11.99 0.95
C SER A 11 -6.19 12.05 2.45
N GLY A 12 -4.91 11.96 2.83
CA GLY A 12 -4.45 11.91 4.22
C GLY A 12 -4.44 10.51 4.84
N GLY A 13 -4.69 9.48 4.04
CA GLY A 13 -4.61 8.09 4.48
C GLY A 13 -3.19 7.54 4.46
N HIS A 14 -2.96 6.48 5.21
CA HIS A 14 -1.71 5.73 5.22
C HIS A 14 -1.90 4.34 4.64
N TRP A 15 -0.82 3.69 4.22
CA TRP A 15 -0.87 2.29 3.81
C TRP A 15 0.21 1.46 4.47
N GLU A 16 -0.06 0.17 4.61
CA GLU A 16 0.84 -0.83 5.17
C GLU A 16 0.81 -2.11 4.32
N VAL A 17 1.98 -2.63 3.96
CA VAL A 17 2.10 -3.91 3.27
C VAL A 17 1.91 -5.04 4.29
N LEU A 18 0.82 -5.77 4.14
CA LEU A 18 0.47 -6.88 5.03
C LEU A 18 1.14 -8.18 4.63
N VAL A 19 1.11 -8.48 3.32
CA VAL A 19 1.55 -9.75 2.77
C VAL A 19 2.31 -9.51 1.48
N GLN A 20 3.49 -10.13 1.37
CA GLN A 20 4.21 -10.28 0.10
C GLN A 20 4.46 -11.77 -0.13
N ARG A 21 3.81 -12.37 -1.14
CA ARG A 21 3.92 -13.80 -1.44
C ARG A 21 4.10 -14.00 -2.93
N GLY A 22 5.29 -14.45 -3.34
CA GLY A 22 5.64 -14.63 -4.74
C GLY A 22 5.33 -13.37 -5.55
N ASP A 23 4.45 -13.52 -6.53
CA ASP A 23 4.05 -12.45 -7.45
C ASP A 23 2.81 -11.67 -6.98
N TRP A 24 2.39 -11.83 -5.72
CA TRP A 24 1.24 -11.12 -5.14
C TRP A 24 1.60 -10.32 -3.90
N ILE A 25 0.89 -9.21 -3.72
CA ILE A 25 1.02 -8.32 -2.56
C ILE A 25 -0.36 -7.86 -2.08
N GLU A 26 -0.51 -7.79 -0.76
CA GLU A 26 -1.66 -7.22 -0.08
C GLU A 26 -1.24 -5.99 0.72
N VAL A 27 -2.03 -4.93 0.62
CA VAL A 27 -1.78 -3.65 1.29
C VAL A 27 -3.05 -3.22 2.03
N ALA A 28 -2.91 -2.89 3.30
CA ALA A 28 -3.93 -2.22 4.10
C ALA A 28 -3.98 -0.74 3.72
N LEU A 29 -5.19 -0.20 3.59
CA LEU A 29 -5.44 1.24 3.58
C LEU A 29 -5.92 1.63 4.97
N VAL A 30 -5.14 2.46 5.65
CA VAL A 30 -5.30 2.87 7.04
C VAL A 30 -5.69 4.34 7.07
N ASN A 31 -6.66 4.73 7.90
CA ASN A 31 -6.99 6.15 8.10
C ASN A 31 -5.95 6.85 8.98
N CYS A 32 -6.11 8.16 9.20
CA CYS A 32 -5.21 8.94 10.05
C CYS A 32 -5.26 8.55 11.53
N ASP A 33 -6.33 7.87 11.97
CA ASP A 33 -6.48 7.36 13.34
C ASP A 33 -5.82 5.98 13.54
N GLY A 34 -5.20 5.42 12.49
CA GLY A 34 -4.53 4.12 12.53
C GLY A 34 -5.46 2.92 12.31
N GLU A 35 -6.72 3.13 11.97
CA GLU A 35 -7.68 2.06 11.69
C GLU A 35 -7.64 1.62 10.23
N GLN A 36 -7.61 0.31 10.00
CA GLN A 36 -7.69 -0.25 8.66
C GLN A 36 -9.10 -0.05 8.07
N MET A 37 -9.20 0.75 7.02
CA MET A 37 -10.44 1.03 6.29
C MET A 37 -10.68 0.04 5.14
N SER A 38 -9.62 -0.40 4.49
CA SER A 38 -9.73 -1.31 3.36
C SER A 38 -8.49 -2.19 3.20
N ARG A 39 -8.60 -3.20 2.35
CA ARG A 39 -7.49 -4.03 1.90
C ARG A 39 -7.53 -4.12 0.39
N VAL A 40 -6.39 -3.90 -0.23
CA VAL A 40 -6.22 -4.01 -1.68
C VAL A 40 -5.13 -5.02 -1.99
N SER A 41 -5.38 -5.82 -3.03
CA SER A 41 -4.46 -6.87 -3.48
C SER A 41 -4.11 -6.64 -4.95
N SER A 42 -2.86 -6.90 -5.34
CA SER A 42 -2.48 -6.87 -6.75
C SER A 42 -1.29 -7.76 -7.05
N PRO A 43 -1.04 -8.08 -8.33
CA PRO A 43 0.25 -8.61 -8.74
C PRO A 43 1.39 -7.67 -8.35
N ARG A 44 2.55 -8.24 -7.99
CA ARG A 44 3.77 -7.52 -7.59
C ARG A 44 4.56 -7.08 -8.82
N THR A 45 3.97 -6.17 -9.59
CA THR A 45 4.56 -5.64 -10.82
C THR A 45 5.84 -4.83 -10.54
N SER A 46 6.71 -4.69 -11.55
CA SER A 46 7.93 -3.86 -11.45
C SER A 46 7.63 -2.43 -11.03
N VAL A 47 6.57 -1.82 -11.59
CA VAL A 47 6.10 -0.46 -11.25
C VAL A 47 5.76 -0.36 -9.76
N LEU A 48 5.03 -1.33 -9.22
CA LEU A 48 4.69 -1.35 -7.79
C LEU A 48 5.92 -1.55 -6.91
N ARG A 49 6.88 -2.39 -7.31
CA ARG A 49 8.14 -2.53 -6.58
C ARG A 49 8.92 -1.22 -6.54
N SER A 50 9.00 -0.51 -7.66
CA SER A 50 9.67 0.80 -7.74
C SER A 50 8.97 1.85 -6.89
N TYR A 51 7.63 1.85 -6.84
CA TYR A 51 6.87 2.77 -6.00
C TYR A 51 7.10 2.54 -4.50
N LEU A 52 7.10 1.27 -4.08
CA LEU A 52 7.32 0.92 -2.68
C LEU A 52 8.75 1.22 -2.26
N ASP A 53 9.73 1.02 -3.15
CA ASP A 53 11.15 1.28 -2.89
C ASP A 53 11.65 0.66 -1.56
N GLY A 54 11.23 -0.57 -1.30
CA GLY A 54 11.54 -1.29 -0.05
C GLY A 54 10.68 -0.89 1.16
N ARG A 55 9.92 0.21 1.10
CA ARG A 55 9.00 0.62 2.16
C ARG A 55 7.91 -0.43 2.39
N ARG A 56 7.56 -0.62 3.66
CA ARG A 56 6.44 -1.46 4.11
C ARG A 56 5.28 -0.65 4.67
N VAL A 57 5.49 0.62 4.97
CA VAL A 57 4.48 1.58 5.42
C VAL A 57 4.69 2.90 4.69
N SER A 58 3.63 3.72 4.58
CA SER A 58 3.74 5.08 4.02
C SER A 58 4.21 6.12 5.04
N THR A 59 4.06 5.82 6.33
CA THR A 59 4.50 6.66 7.44
C THR A 59 5.94 6.31 7.80
N ASP A 60 6.89 6.98 7.14
CA ASP A 60 8.31 7.00 7.54
C ASP A 60 8.65 8.42 8.02
#